data_AF-A0A8T4PN50-F1
#
_entry.id   AF-A0A8T4PN50-F1
#
_cell.length_a   1.000
_cell.length_b   1.000
_cell.length_c   1.000
_cell.angle_alpha   90.00
_cell.angle_beta   90.00
_cell.angle_gamma   90.00
#
_symmetry.space_group_name_H-M   'P 1'
#
loop_
_entity.id
_entity.type
_entity.pdbx_description
1 polymer ?
#
loop_
_entity_poly.entity_id
_entity_poly.type
_entity_poly.pdbx_seq_one_letter_code
_entity_poly.pdbx_strand_id
1 'polypeptide(L)' 'MVKVQKLPSGQLVITIPKRLAEYEGLEKGMEVDFKKHKGGFILEIKKK' A
#
# COMPACT_ATOMS: atom_id res chain seq x y z
N MET A 1 7.79 -4.35 9.27
CA MET A 1 6.80 -5.42 9.04
C MET A 1 5.56 -4.82 8.41
N VAL A 2 5.15 -5.29 7.23
CA VAL A 2 3.90 -4.88 6.58
C VAL A 2 2.79 -5.81 7.07
N LYS A 3 1.64 -5.26 7.46
CA LYS A 3 0.49 -6.04 7.95
C LYS A 3 -0.66 -5.91 6.95
N VAL A 4 -1.27 -7.05 6.59
CA VAL A 4 -2.48 -7.08 5.75
C VAL A 4 -3.63 -7.56 6.61
N GLN A 5 -4.72 -6.81 6.65
CA GLN A 5 -5.92 -7.13 7.42
C GLN A 5 -7.15 -6.95 6.53
N LYS A 6 -8.11 -7.87 6.62
CA LYS A 6 -9.42 -7.73 5.97
C LYS A 6 -10.44 -7.40 7.05
N LEU A 7 -11.09 -6.25 6.91
CA LEU A 7 -12.16 -5.84 7.83
C LEU A 7 -13.46 -6.61 7.52
N PRO A 8 -14.37 -6.76 8.49
CA PRO A 8 -15.67 -7.41 8.28
C PRO A 8 -16.51 -6.74 7.18
N SER A 9 -16.29 -5.45 6.92
CA SER A 9 -16.91 -4.69 5.81
C SER A 9 -16.44 -5.10 4.42
N GLY A 10 -15.45 -6.00 4.31
CA GLY A 10 -14.83 -6.40 3.04
C GLY A 10 -13.64 -5.52 2.63
N GLN A 11 -13.36 -4.43 3.36
CA GLN A 11 -12.24 -3.54 3.08
C GLN A 11 -10.90 -4.19 3.44
N LEU A 12 -9.92 -4.07 2.53
CA LEU A 12 -8.54 -4.51 2.75
C LEU A 12 -7.71 -3.34 3.30
N VAL A 13 -7.03 -3.56 4.42
CA VAL A 13 -6.17 -2.57 5.07
C VAL A 13 -4.73 -3.09 5.04
N ILE A 14 -3.84 -2.32 4.43
CA ILE A 14 -2.40 -2.59 4.39
C ILE A 14 -1.71 -1.56 5.27
N THR A 15 -1.09 -2.02 6.35
CA THR A 15 -0.32 -1.17 7.26
C THR A 15 1.14 -1.20 6.85
N ILE A 16 1.65 -0.03 6.43
CA ILE A 16 3.03 0.18 6.03
C ILE A 16 3.77 0.89 7.17
N PRO A 17 4.94 0.39 7.64
CA PRO A 17 5.75 1.08 8.63
C PRO A 17 6.17 2.47 8.17
N LYS A 18 6.18 3.43 9.10
CA LYS A 18 6.51 4.84 8.83
C LYS A 18 7.84 5.00 8.05
N ARG A 19 8.91 4.31 8.46
CA ARG A 19 10.22 4.37 7.78
C ARG A 19 10.16 3.96 6.30
N LEU A 20 9.34 2.96 5.96
CA LEU A 20 9.19 2.51 4.58
C LEU A 20 8.36 3.51 3.77
N ALA A 21 7.30 4.04 4.39
CA ALA A 21 6.48 5.08 3.78
C ALA A 21 7.30 6.33 3.47
N GLU A 22 8.16 6.77 4.39
CA GLU A 22 9.05 7.93 4.18
C GLU A 22 10.11 7.65 3.10
N TYR A 23 10.67 6.44 3.06
CA TYR A 23 11.63 6.06 2.02
C TYR A 23 11.02 6.06 0.61
N GLU A 24 9.80 5.55 0.48
CA GLU A 24 9.07 5.50 -0.80
C GLU A 24 8.38 6.84 -1.13
N GLY A 25 8.32 7.78 -0.18
CA GLY A 25 7.63 9.06 -0.33
C GLY A 25 6.10 8.97 -0.29
N LEU A 26 5.55 7.96 0.41
CA LEU A 26 4.12 7.79 0.62
C LEU A 26 3.57 8.81 1.62
N GLU A 27 2.70 9.71 1.15
CA GLU A 27 2.01 10.68 1.99
C GLU A 27 0.54 10.32 2.21
N LYS A 28 -0.07 10.87 3.27
CA LYS A 28 -1.49 10.69 3.53
C LYS A 28 -2.32 11.32 2.41
N GLY A 29 -3.29 10.58 1.88
CA GLY A 29 -4.15 11.05 0.78
C GLY A 29 -3.57 10.83 -0.62
N MET A 30 -2.41 10.19 -0.72
CA MET A 30 -1.79 9.83 -1.99
C MET A 30 -2.54 8.68 -2.67
N GLU A 31 -2.73 8.80 -3.98
CA GLU A 31 -3.27 7.72 -4.81
C GLU A 31 -2.17 6.73 -5.20
N VAL A 32 -2.47 5.44 -5.07
CA VAL A 32 -1.57 4.34 -5.40
C VAL A 32 -2.26 3.39 -6.37
N ASP A 33 -1.54 2.96 -7.41
CA ASP A 33 -2.02 1.97 -8.36
C ASP A 33 -1.60 0.57 -7.92
N PHE A 34 -2.55 -0.37 -7.97
CA PHE A 34 -2.30 -1.77 -7.68
C PHE A 34 -2.10 -2.55 -8.97
N LYS A 35 -0.88 -3.05 -9.19
CA LYS A 35 -0.60 -3.99 -10.28
C LYS A 35 -0.42 -5.40 -9.74
N LYS A 36 -1.13 -6.36 -10.31
CA LYS A 36 -0.94 -7.78 -9.99
C LYS A 36 0.34 -8.28 -10.66
N HIS A 37 1.26 -8.88 -9.89
CA HIS A 37 2.50 -9.43 -10.44
C HIS A 37 2.86 -10.76 -9.76
N LYS A 38 3.00 -11.82 -10.57
CA LYS A 38 3.48 -13.18 -10.21
C LYS A 38 3.30 -13.58 -8.74
N GLY A 39 2.05 -13.78 -8.33
CA GLY A 39 1.69 -14.26 -6.97
C GLY A 39 1.55 -13.18 -5.90
N GLY A 40 1.76 -11.91 -6.24
CA GLY A 40 1.60 -10.76 -5.33
C GLY A 40 1.04 -9.51 -6.01
N PHE A 41 1.13 -8.39 -5.29
CA PHE A 41 0.73 -7.07 -5.75
C PHE A 41 1.92 -6.12 -5.64
N ILE A 42 2.12 -5.31 -6.68
CA ILE A 42 3.03 -4.18 -6.68
C ILE A 42 2.17 -2.93 -6.47
N LEU A 43 2.52 -2.15 -5.46
CA LEU A 43 1.98 -0.80 -5.30
C LEU A 43 2.90 0.17 -6.02
N GLU A 44 2.37 0.83 -7.05
CA GLU A 44 3.07 1.93 -7.72
C GLU A 44 2.50 3.26 -7.23
N ILE A 45 3.39 4.16 -6.83
CA ILE A 45 3.03 5.51 -6.42
C ILE A 45 2.89 6.35 -7.69
N LYS A 46 1.72 6.93 -7.92
CA LYS A 46 1.55 7.93 -8.98
C LYS A 46 2.29 9.20 -8.58
N LYS A 47 3.53 9.33 -9.01
CA LYS A 47 4.25 10.62 -9.00
C LYS A 47 3.62 11.49 -10.09
N LYS A 48 2.95 12.55 -9.65
CA LYS A 48 2.39 13.58 -10.53
C LYS A 48 3.51 14.51 -11.02
#